data_AF-A0AAD7DPM7-F1
#
_entry.id   AF-A0AAD7DPM7-F1
#
_cell.length_a   1.000
_cell.length_b   1.000
_cell.length_c   1.000
_cell.angle_alpha   90.00
_cell.angle_beta   90.00
_cell.angle_gamma   90.00
#
_symmetry.space_group_name_H-M   'P 1'
#
loop_
_entity.id
_entity.type
_entity.pdbx_description
1 polymer ?
#
loop_
_entity_poly.entity_id
_entity_poly.type
_entity_poly.pdbx_seq_one_letter_code
_entity_poly.pdbx_strand_id
1 'polypeptide(L)'
;CCIWYNVMDDIQDLCISAPSFFLNCRQSGDDAHDALRLSFHDAIGYSPKLNSQQKFGGGGADGSLIKFAATELAYPANEGLESIVFAEKDIADKYGVSYGDIIQFAAAVSVRNCPGGPRISFLAGRPSAIRAAPDGLVPNPFDSVDTILGRVEDAGLTSDELVNLLASHSVAVQEHVDESIPGTPFDLTPGVFDNNFYRDVLLPGFIIPGPLLGFGFTLHQGEVKAPFIGEFRLQSDFALARDPRTASRWKSLGSNQSLMESSFATAMAKMALLGQNAGILHDCSDVIP
;
A
#
# COMPACT_ATOMS: atom_id res chain seq x y z
N CYS A 1 3.39 10.27 22.95
CA CYS A 1 4.19 9.59 21.90
C CYS A 1 5.18 8.57 22.42
N CYS A 2 5.74 8.66 23.64
CA CYS A 2 6.87 7.83 24.07
C CYS A 2 6.73 6.30 23.88
N ILE A 3 5.52 5.74 23.99
CA ILE A 3 5.26 4.30 23.75
C ILE A 3 5.68 3.85 22.35
N TRP A 4 5.56 4.72 21.35
CA TRP A 4 5.85 4.42 19.96
C TRP A 4 7.33 4.18 19.67
N TYR A 5 8.26 4.61 20.54
CA TYR A 5 9.67 4.20 20.42
C TYR A 5 9.84 2.70 20.69
N ASN A 6 9.17 2.16 21.71
CA ASN A 6 9.21 0.72 21.99
C ASN A 6 8.49 -0.10 20.90
N VAL A 7 7.39 0.45 20.34
CA VAL A 7 6.69 -0.17 19.21
C VAL A 7 7.58 -0.16 17.96
N MET A 8 8.35 0.91 17.74
CA MET A 8 9.29 1.00 16.62
C MET A 8 10.39 -0.05 16.71
N ASP A 9 10.99 -0.22 17.89
CA ASP A 9 12.04 -1.23 18.09
C ASP A 9 11.52 -2.64 17.74
N ASP A 10 10.30 -2.99 18.20
CA ASP A 10 9.61 -4.25 17.87
C ASP A 10 9.32 -4.42 16.35
N ILE A 11 8.87 -3.35 15.67
CA ILE A 11 8.62 -3.38 14.22
C ILE A 11 9.93 -3.53 13.44
N GLN A 12 11.00 -2.88 13.87
CA GLN A 12 12.31 -3.05 13.27
C GLN A 12 12.82 -4.49 13.45
N ASP A 13 12.58 -5.11 14.61
CA ASP A 13 12.92 -6.51 14.84
C ASP A 13 12.09 -7.49 13.97
N LEU A 14 10.81 -7.19 13.64
CA LEU A 14 10.07 -7.93 12.60
C LEU A 14 10.79 -7.83 11.25
N CYS A 15 11.09 -6.61 10.80
CA CYS A 15 11.79 -6.36 9.53
C CYS A 15 13.19 -7.01 9.44
N ILE A 16 13.82 -7.37 10.57
CA ILE A 16 15.16 -7.94 10.65
C ILE A 16 15.17 -9.48 10.80
N SER A 17 14.09 -10.09 11.31
CA SER A 17 14.13 -11.47 11.81
C SER A 17 13.72 -12.59 10.83
N ALA A 18 13.24 -12.24 9.63
CA ALA A 18 12.82 -13.20 8.60
C ALA A 18 14.00 -14.06 8.04
N PRO A 19 14.03 -15.39 8.27
CA PRO A 19 15.21 -16.20 7.96
C PRO A 19 15.14 -16.86 6.56
N SER A 20 15.37 -16.09 5.47
CA SER A 20 15.82 -16.65 4.16
C SER A 20 16.36 -15.63 3.11
N PHE A 21 17.68 -15.69 2.89
CA PHE A 21 18.44 -15.53 1.63
C PHE A 21 18.62 -14.22 0.80
N PHE A 22 17.83 -13.13 0.85
CA PHE A 22 18.13 -11.92 0.00
C PHE A 22 17.56 -10.56 0.48
N LEU A 23 18.31 -9.44 0.64
CA LEU A 23 19.23 -9.13 1.77
C LEU A 23 19.20 -7.64 2.28
N ASN A 24 18.55 -7.31 3.43
CA ASN A 24 18.34 -5.97 4.10
C ASN A 24 17.76 -4.77 3.29
N CYS A 25 16.46 -4.42 3.43
CA CYS A 25 15.68 -3.38 2.71
C CYS A 25 15.65 -3.52 1.17
N ARG A 26 16.78 -3.91 0.57
CA ARG A 26 16.88 -4.87 -0.54
C ARG A 26 16.32 -6.27 -0.18
N GLN A 27 15.92 -6.44 1.08
CA GLN A 27 14.98 -7.41 1.63
C GLN A 27 13.96 -6.57 2.40
N SER A 28 12.83 -6.28 1.79
CA SER A 28 11.62 -6.53 2.54
C SER A 28 11.55 -8.05 2.75
N GLY A 29 11.35 -8.48 3.99
CA GLY A 29 10.43 -9.61 4.15
C GLY A 29 9.04 -9.12 3.80
N ASP A 30 8.18 -10.01 3.31
CA ASP A 30 6.82 -9.75 2.85
C ASP A 30 6.12 -8.65 3.70
N ASP A 31 6.18 -8.83 5.03
CA ASP A 31 5.72 -7.92 6.09
C ASP A 31 6.01 -6.41 5.89
N ALA A 32 7.15 -5.99 5.33
CA ALA A 32 7.48 -4.55 5.18
C ALA A 32 6.80 -3.90 3.95
N HIS A 33 6.67 -4.64 2.85
CA HIS A 33 5.83 -4.23 1.72
C HIS A 33 4.36 -4.35 2.09
N ASP A 34 4.01 -5.42 2.82
CA ASP A 34 2.66 -5.70 3.24
C ASP A 34 2.15 -4.72 4.31
N ALA A 35 3.00 -4.15 5.18
CA ALA A 35 2.60 -3.07 6.09
C ALA A 35 2.14 -1.83 5.31
N LEU A 36 2.89 -1.46 4.26
CA LEU A 36 2.51 -0.35 3.39
C LEU A 36 1.21 -0.67 2.62
N ARG A 37 1.07 -1.90 2.09
CA ARG A 37 -0.16 -2.37 1.44
C ARG A 37 -1.35 -2.34 2.42
N LEU A 38 -1.22 -2.94 3.60
CA LEU A 38 -2.21 -3.00 4.67
C LEU A 38 -2.75 -1.61 5.02
N SER A 39 -1.88 -0.59 5.07
CA SER A 39 -2.29 0.79 5.33
C SER A 39 -3.25 1.38 4.29
N PHE A 40 -3.13 0.99 3.02
CA PHE A 40 -4.09 1.34 1.98
C PHE A 40 -5.37 0.53 2.10
N HIS A 41 -5.27 -0.79 2.32
CA HIS A 41 -6.43 -1.69 2.38
C HIS A 41 -7.36 -1.39 3.56
N ASP A 42 -6.83 -1.06 4.74
CA ASP A 42 -7.61 -0.55 5.89
C ASP A 42 -8.22 0.82 5.54
N ALA A 43 -7.38 1.79 5.14
CA ALA A 43 -7.81 3.18 4.96
C ALA A 43 -8.83 3.40 3.83
N ILE A 44 -8.75 2.65 2.71
CA ILE A 44 -9.63 2.82 1.55
C ILE A 44 -11.01 2.18 1.77
N GLY A 45 -11.18 1.41 2.85
CA GLY A 45 -12.46 0.91 3.39
C GLY A 45 -13.35 2.03 3.95
N TYR A 46 -13.60 3.07 3.15
CA TYR A 46 -14.36 4.26 3.53
C TYR A 46 -15.20 4.81 2.35
N SER A 47 -16.52 4.83 2.53
CA SER A 47 -17.49 5.32 1.53
C SER A 47 -18.53 6.28 2.14
N PRO A 48 -18.25 7.60 2.11
CA PRO A 48 -19.24 8.66 2.28
C PRO A 48 -20.52 8.45 1.45
N LYS A 49 -20.41 7.95 0.21
CA LYS A 49 -21.58 7.63 -0.63
C LYS A 49 -22.47 6.55 -0.03
N LEU A 50 -21.92 5.45 0.49
CA LEU A 50 -22.71 4.43 1.19
C LEU A 50 -23.31 4.99 2.49
N ASN A 51 -22.53 5.76 3.25
CA ASN A 51 -23.00 6.43 4.47
C ASN A 51 -24.20 7.36 4.19
N SER A 52 -24.18 8.11 3.08
CA SER A 52 -25.30 8.95 2.63
C SER A 52 -26.57 8.17 2.29
N GLN A 53 -26.43 6.88 1.92
CA GLN A 53 -27.52 5.95 1.64
C GLN A 53 -27.98 5.16 2.88
N GLN A 54 -27.58 5.59 4.10
CA GLN A 54 -27.86 4.89 5.37
C GLN A 54 -27.30 3.45 5.43
N LYS A 55 -26.31 3.15 4.58
CA LYS A 55 -25.52 1.91 4.65
C LYS A 55 -24.21 2.22 5.35
N PHE A 56 -23.67 1.27 6.11
CA PHE A 56 -22.33 1.43 6.65
C PHE A 56 -21.33 1.35 5.50
N GLY A 57 -20.55 2.42 5.30
CA GLY A 57 -19.55 2.55 4.24
C GLY A 57 -18.14 2.19 4.65
N GLY A 58 -17.93 1.54 5.80
CA GLY A 58 -16.60 1.33 6.38
C GLY A 58 -16.10 2.53 7.19
N GLY A 59 -15.07 2.30 8.01
CA GLY A 59 -14.53 3.27 8.97
C GLY A 59 -13.28 4.02 8.49
N GLY A 60 -12.71 3.65 7.34
CA GLY A 60 -11.42 4.15 6.89
C GLY A 60 -10.26 3.64 7.73
N ALA A 61 -9.28 4.48 8.03
CA ALA A 61 -8.09 4.11 8.79
C ALA A 61 -8.46 3.91 10.28
N ASP A 62 -9.09 2.79 10.62
CA ASP A 62 -9.64 2.47 11.96
C ASP A 62 -9.18 1.09 12.51
N GLY A 63 -8.38 0.36 11.75
CA GLY A 63 -7.90 -0.98 12.12
C GLY A 63 -8.97 -2.05 12.03
N SER A 64 -9.97 -1.85 11.17
CA SER A 64 -11.02 -2.83 10.89
C SER A 64 -10.44 -4.10 10.26
N LEU A 65 -9.42 -3.99 9.40
CA LEU A 65 -8.78 -5.16 8.79
C LEU A 65 -8.17 -6.12 9.83
N ILE A 66 -7.55 -5.59 10.89
CA ILE A 66 -7.04 -6.41 12.01
C ILE A 66 -8.19 -6.87 12.92
N LYS A 67 -9.10 -5.95 13.30
CA LYS A 67 -10.16 -6.25 14.29
C LYS A 67 -11.16 -7.29 13.79
N PHE A 68 -11.46 -7.25 12.50
CA PHE A 68 -12.45 -8.08 11.83
C PHE A 68 -11.80 -8.94 10.74
N ALA A 69 -10.52 -9.29 10.92
CA ALA A 69 -9.71 -10.12 10.01
C ALA A 69 -10.46 -11.33 9.42
N ALA A 70 -11.20 -12.07 10.25
CA ALA A 70 -12.00 -13.23 9.81
C ALA A 70 -13.14 -12.92 8.81
N THR A 71 -13.48 -11.63 8.61
CA THR A 71 -14.41 -11.14 7.60
C THR A 71 -13.65 -10.51 6.43
N GLU A 72 -12.68 -9.64 6.71
CA GLU A 72 -12.07 -8.79 5.67
C GLU A 72 -10.95 -9.47 4.90
N LEU A 73 -10.22 -10.42 5.51
CA LEU A 73 -9.26 -11.27 4.78
C LEU A 73 -9.97 -12.30 3.88
N ALA A 74 -11.30 -12.50 4.04
CA ALA A 74 -12.08 -13.33 3.13
C ALA A 74 -12.50 -12.59 1.85
N TYR A 75 -12.17 -11.30 1.70
CA TYR A 75 -12.43 -10.53 0.48
C TYR A 75 -11.29 -10.74 -0.53
N PRO A 76 -11.57 -11.10 -1.80
CA PRO A 76 -10.50 -11.40 -2.77
C PRO A 76 -9.47 -10.29 -2.97
N ALA A 77 -9.86 -9.02 -2.81
CA ALA A 77 -8.93 -7.91 -2.92
C ALA A 77 -7.86 -7.87 -1.79
N ASN A 78 -8.12 -8.52 -0.65
CA ASN A 78 -7.25 -8.52 0.53
C ASN A 78 -6.35 -9.76 0.64
N GLU A 79 -6.37 -10.65 -0.36
CA GLU A 79 -5.58 -11.89 -0.39
C GLU A 79 -4.07 -11.63 -0.20
N GLY A 80 -3.42 -12.37 0.69
CA GLY A 80 -2.00 -12.22 1.05
C GLY A 80 -1.72 -11.24 2.19
N LEU A 81 -2.73 -10.60 2.80
CA LEU A 81 -2.53 -9.73 3.97
C LEU A 81 -2.55 -10.47 5.32
N GLU A 82 -2.72 -11.80 5.32
CA GLU A 82 -2.83 -12.63 6.51
C GLU A 82 -1.61 -12.48 7.44
N SER A 83 -0.38 -12.60 6.90
CA SER A 83 0.86 -12.57 7.69
C SER A 83 0.97 -11.26 8.47
N ILE A 84 0.93 -10.14 7.75
CA ILE A 84 1.10 -8.81 8.34
C ILE A 84 -0.03 -8.45 9.32
N VAL A 85 -1.27 -8.85 9.03
CA VAL A 85 -2.41 -8.60 9.93
C VAL A 85 -2.21 -9.29 11.27
N PHE A 86 -1.68 -10.52 11.29
CA PHE A 86 -1.39 -11.21 12.56
C PHE A 86 -0.13 -10.68 13.24
N ALA A 87 0.92 -10.32 12.49
CA ALA A 87 2.15 -9.74 13.05
C ALA A 87 1.91 -8.38 13.73
N GLU A 88 1.21 -7.46 13.06
CA GLU A 88 0.85 -6.16 13.64
C GLU A 88 -0.16 -6.29 14.78
N LYS A 89 -1.06 -7.27 14.72
CA LYS A 89 -2.00 -7.57 15.81
C LYS A 89 -1.25 -7.94 17.09
N ASP A 90 -0.26 -8.81 17.01
CA ASP A 90 0.50 -9.25 18.18
C ASP A 90 1.29 -8.08 18.81
N ILE A 91 1.87 -7.19 18.00
CA ILE A 91 2.52 -5.96 18.49
C ILE A 91 1.49 -5.00 19.13
N ALA A 92 0.34 -4.78 18.49
CA ALA A 92 -0.68 -3.88 19.01
C ALA A 92 -1.28 -4.38 20.33
N ASP A 93 -1.53 -5.69 20.44
CA ASP A 93 -2.01 -6.32 21.67
C ASP A 93 -0.93 -6.30 22.77
N LYS A 94 0.36 -6.50 22.42
CA LYS A 94 1.50 -6.40 23.35
C LYS A 94 1.64 -5.00 23.98
N TYR A 95 1.48 -3.94 23.19
CA TYR A 95 1.66 -2.56 23.64
C TYR A 95 0.34 -1.85 24.03
N GLY A 96 -0.82 -2.43 23.75
CA GLY A 96 -2.12 -1.82 24.02
C GLY A 96 -2.40 -0.58 23.16
N VAL A 97 -1.82 -0.51 21.97
CA VAL A 97 -2.11 0.55 20.98
C VAL A 97 -3.31 0.17 20.10
N SER A 98 -3.95 1.14 19.46
CA SER A 98 -5.10 0.82 18.60
C SER A 98 -4.63 0.15 17.29
N TYR A 99 -5.47 -0.74 16.74
CA TYR A 99 -5.17 -1.39 15.46
C TYR A 99 -5.08 -0.41 14.29
N GLY A 100 -5.87 0.67 14.30
CA GLY A 100 -5.73 1.72 13.29
C GLY A 100 -4.40 2.47 13.41
N ASP A 101 -3.88 2.63 14.63
CA ASP A 101 -2.60 3.31 14.83
C ASP A 101 -1.39 2.42 14.49
N ILE A 102 -1.41 1.11 14.77
CA ILE A 102 -0.29 0.23 14.42
C ILE A 102 -0.08 0.16 12.89
N ILE A 103 -1.15 -0.01 12.12
CA ILE A 103 -1.10 -0.07 10.64
C ILE A 103 -0.44 1.17 10.04
N GLN A 104 -0.90 2.35 10.48
CA GLN A 104 -0.41 3.62 9.94
C GLN A 104 0.99 3.96 10.47
N PHE A 105 1.40 3.39 11.62
CA PHE A 105 2.76 3.51 12.15
C PHE A 105 3.74 2.58 11.42
N ALA A 106 3.37 1.31 11.24
CA ALA A 106 4.18 0.30 10.56
C ALA A 106 4.44 0.66 9.10
N ALA A 107 3.45 1.17 8.37
CA ALA A 107 3.65 1.70 7.02
C ALA A 107 4.62 2.90 6.98
N ALA A 108 4.49 3.84 7.93
CA ALA A 108 5.38 5.01 8.00
C ALA A 108 6.84 4.64 8.34
N VAL A 109 7.04 3.64 9.22
CA VAL A 109 8.37 3.08 9.53
C VAL A 109 8.93 2.28 8.35
N SER A 110 8.11 1.45 7.69
CA SER A 110 8.54 0.60 6.58
C SER A 110 8.98 1.40 5.36
N VAL A 111 8.22 2.44 4.97
CA VAL A 111 8.64 3.40 3.94
C VAL A 111 9.96 4.05 4.32
N ARG A 112 10.14 4.44 5.60
CA ARG A 112 11.34 5.14 6.05
C ARG A 112 12.59 4.26 6.06
N ASN A 113 12.43 2.95 6.18
CA ASN A 113 13.51 1.98 6.08
C ASN A 113 14.05 1.86 4.64
N CYS A 114 13.21 2.07 3.62
CA CYS A 114 13.62 2.08 2.22
C CYS A 114 14.54 3.30 1.91
N PRO A 115 15.72 3.11 1.30
CA PRO A 115 16.52 4.22 0.76
C PRO A 115 15.69 5.07 -0.23
N GLY A 116 15.71 6.40 -0.06
CA GLY A 116 14.81 7.32 -0.79
C GLY A 116 13.45 7.52 -0.14
N GLY A 117 13.10 6.71 0.87
CA GLY A 117 11.85 6.76 1.59
C GLY A 117 11.62 8.08 2.33
N PRO A 118 10.54 8.84 2.01
CA PRO A 118 10.23 10.07 2.70
C PRO A 118 9.70 9.80 4.12
N ARG A 119 9.92 10.74 5.04
CA ARG A 119 9.32 10.70 6.37
C ARG A 119 7.84 11.03 6.28
N ILE A 120 6.97 10.03 6.51
CA ILE A 120 5.52 10.21 6.58
C ILE A 120 5.15 10.72 7.98
N SER A 121 4.18 11.65 8.08
CA SER A 121 3.67 12.13 9.36
C SER A 121 2.82 11.06 10.06
N PHE A 122 3.03 10.86 11.36
CA PHE A 122 2.29 9.89 12.14
C PHE A 122 1.47 10.56 13.23
N LEU A 123 0.14 10.44 13.14
CA LEU A 123 -0.81 10.86 14.17
C LEU A 123 -1.36 9.61 14.86
N ALA A 124 -1.47 9.61 16.18
CA ALA A 124 -1.96 8.49 16.99
C ALA A 124 -3.25 8.83 17.75
N GLY A 125 -4.06 7.82 18.08
CA GLY A 125 -5.29 7.95 18.86
C GLY A 125 -6.55 7.52 18.12
N ARG A 126 -6.44 6.70 17.08
CA ARG A 126 -7.61 6.20 16.33
C ARG A 126 -8.56 5.41 17.24
N PRO A 127 -9.88 5.61 17.12
CA PRO A 127 -10.86 4.80 17.82
C PRO A 127 -10.83 3.38 17.25
N SER A 128 -11.09 2.38 18.10
CA SER A 128 -11.17 0.99 17.65
C SER A 128 -12.39 0.79 16.73
N ALA A 129 -12.16 0.25 15.53
CA ALA A 129 -13.20 -0.07 14.54
C ALA A 129 -14.48 -0.68 15.14
N ILE A 130 -15.65 -0.24 14.68
CA ILE A 130 -16.93 -0.72 15.25
C ILE A 130 -17.53 -1.91 14.49
N ARG A 131 -17.17 -2.07 13.21
CA ARG A 131 -17.70 -3.08 12.27
C ARG A 131 -16.67 -3.31 11.17
N ALA A 132 -16.70 -4.49 10.55
CA ALA A 132 -15.93 -4.77 9.34
C ALA A 132 -16.30 -3.82 8.19
N ALA A 133 -15.32 -3.39 7.39
CA ALA A 133 -15.57 -2.64 6.17
C ALA A 133 -16.38 -3.51 5.16
N PRO A 134 -17.25 -2.90 4.33
CA PRO A 134 -17.87 -3.60 3.21
C PRO A 134 -16.84 -4.05 2.16
N ASP A 135 -17.07 -5.23 1.58
CA ASP A 135 -16.38 -5.70 0.37
C ASP A 135 -16.63 -4.74 -0.83
N GLY A 136 -15.71 -4.77 -1.80
CA GLY A 136 -15.76 -3.95 -3.02
C GLY A 136 -15.35 -2.48 -2.82
N LEU A 137 -14.72 -2.14 -1.69
CA LEU A 137 -14.16 -0.80 -1.42
C LEU A 137 -12.66 -0.68 -1.77
N VAL A 138 -11.96 -1.80 -1.90
CA VAL A 138 -10.57 -1.87 -2.37
C VAL A 138 -10.55 -2.07 -3.90
N PRO A 139 -9.83 -1.26 -4.68
CA PRO A 139 -9.66 -1.47 -6.12
C PRO A 139 -8.90 -2.75 -6.47
N ASN A 140 -9.25 -3.38 -7.60
CA ASN A 140 -8.56 -4.55 -8.15
C ASN A 140 -7.61 -4.16 -9.29
N PRO A 141 -6.55 -4.95 -9.56
CA PRO A 141 -5.61 -4.65 -10.65
C PRO A 141 -6.24 -4.73 -12.05
N PHE A 142 -7.38 -5.42 -12.18
CA PHE A 142 -8.16 -5.53 -13.42
C PHE A 142 -9.30 -4.49 -13.55
N ASP A 143 -9.51 -3.63 -12.56
CA ASP A 143 -10.55 -2.61 -12.62
C ASP A 143 -10.28 -1.55 -13.70
N SER A 144 -11.36 -0.98 -14.24
CA SER A 144 -11.24 0.11 -15.20
C SER A 144 -10.76 1.39 -14.53
N VAL A 145 -10.08 2.28 -15.26
CA VAL A 145 -9.67 3.60 -14.73
C VAL A 145 -10.87 4.39 -14.20
N ASP A 146 -12.04 4.29 -14.83
CA ASP A 146 -13.28 4.93 -14.35
C ASP A 146 -13.72 4.36 -12.99
N THR A 147 -13.61 3.04 -12.81
CA THR A 147 -13.90 2.36 -11.53
C THR A 147 -12.94 2.84 -10.44
N ILE A 148 -11.63 2.82 -10.70
CA ILE A 148 -10.60 3.16 -9.72
C ILE A 148 -10.71 4.64 -9.33
N LEU A 149 -10.83 5.55 -10.31
CA LEU A 149 -10.98 6.99 -10.04
C LEU A 149 -12.27 7.30 -9.26
N GLY A 150 -13.39 6.67 -9.60
CA GLY A 150 -14.64 6.83 -8.86
C GLY A 150 -14.61 6.25 -7.44
N ARG A 151 -13.80 5.21 -7.19
CA ARG A 151 -13.60 4.60 -5.86
C ARG A 151 -12.79 5.51 -4.94
N VAL A 152 -11.68 6.05 -5.42
CA VAL A 152 -10.84 6.97 -4.64
C VAL A 152 -11.51 8.34 -4.44
N GLU A 153 -12.27 8.84 -5.42
CA GLU A 153 -13.06 10.07 -5.30
C GLU A 153 -14.13 9.95 -4.20
N ASP A 154 -14.87 8.82 -4.14
CA ASP A 154 -15.81 8.56 -3.05
C ASP A 154 -15.10 8.56 -1.68
N ALA A 155 -13.95 7.89 -1.57
CA ALA A 155 -13.14 7.91 -0.34
C ALA A 155 -12.62 9.32 0.04
N GLY A 156 -12.61 10.29 -0.88
CA GLY A 156 -12.16 11.67 -0.64
C GLY A 156 -10.75 11.99 -1.16
N LEU A 157 -10.19 11.14 -2.03
CA LEU A 157 -8.90 11.31 -2.69
C LEU A 157 -9.09 11.72 -4.16
N THR A 158 -8.21 12.58 -4.65
CA THR A 158 -8.18 13.01 -6.05
C THR A 158 -7.42 12.01 -6.94
N SER A 159 -7.58 12.12 -8.26
CA SER A 159 -6.79 11.35 -9.23
C SER A 159 -5.27 11.58 -9.07
N ASP A 160 -4.85 12.80 -8.75
CA ASP A 160 -3.45 13.13 -8.53
C ASP A 160 -2.94 12.53 -7.21
N GLU A 161 -3.76 12.47 -6.16
CA GLU A 161 -3.40 11.81 -4.89
C GLU A 161 -3.33 10.29 -5.03
N LEU A 162 -4.20 9.66 -5.83
CA LEU A 162 -4.04 8.25 -6.20
C LEU A 162 -2.70 8.03 -6.93
N VAL A 163 -2.40 8.84 -7.94
CA VAL A 163 -1.11 8.71 -8.67
C VAL A 163 0.08 8.93 -7.73
N ASN A 164 -0.04 9.79 -6.71
CA ASN A 164 0.99 9.94 -5.68
C ASN A 164 1.12 8.67 -4.83
N LEU A 165 0.01 8.10 -4.36
CA LEU A 165 0.00 6.89 -3.53
C LEU A 165 0.61 5.68 -4.22
N LEU A 166 0.44 5.55 -5.55
CA LEU A 166 1.07 4.50 -6.35
C LEU A 166 2.61 4.54 -6.38
N ALA A 167 3.26 5.55 -5.77
CA ALA A 167 4.70 5.49 -5.51
C ALA A 167 5.07 4.33 -4.56
N SER A 168 4.11 3.80 -3.78
CA SER A 168 4.27 2.55 -3.03
C SER A 168 4.72 1.38 -3.91
N HIS A 169 4.32 1.35 -5.19
CA HIS A 169 4.69 0.26 -6.10
C HIS A 169 6.18 0.26 -6.49
N SER A 170 6.95 1.31 -6.17
CA SER A 170 8.42 1.26 -6.27
C SER A 170 9.07 0.39 -5.18
N VAL A 171 8.35 0.11 -4.09
CA VAL A 171 8.78 -0.78 -3.00
C VAL A 171 7.71 -1.84 -2.74
N ALA A 172 7.42 -2.62 -3.78
CA ALA A 172 6.40 -3.67 -3.73
C ALA A 172 6.70 -4.83 -4.70
N VAL A 173 6.05 -5.97 -4.41
CA VAL A 173 6.07 -7.21 -5.19
C VAL A 173 4.64 -7.73 -5.36
N GLN A 174 4.46 -8.71 -6.25
CA GLN A 174 3.22 -9.47 -6.37
C GLN A 174 3.41 -10.92 -5.89
N GLU A 175 2.40 -11.43 -5.18
CA GLU A 175 2.33 -12.82 -4.73
C GLU A 175 1.20 -13.62 -5.43
N HIS A 176 0.03 -13.00 -5.61
CA HIS A 176 -1.23 -13.71 -5.93
C HIS A 176 -1.84 -13.39 -7.31
N VAL A 177 -1.24 -12.52 -8.13
CA VAL A 177 -1.72 -12.29 -9.52
C VAL A 177 -1.21 -13.39 -10.44
N ASP A 178 0.05 -13.80 -10.27
CA ASP A 178 0.64 -15.03 -10.84
C ASP A 178 1.38 -15.79 -9.73
N GLU A 179 0.70 -16.77 -9.13
CA GLU A 179 1.24 -17.65 -8.08
C GLU A 179 2.40 -18.56 -8.57
N SER A 180 2.71 -18.57 -9.87
CA SER A 180 3.89 -19.29 -10.39
C SER A 180 5.19 -18.48 -10.28
N ILE A 181 5.09 -17.17 -9.98
CA ILE A 181 6.21 -16.24 -9.76
C ILE A 181 5.98 -15.28 -8.57
N PRO A 182 5.73 -15.80 -7.35
CA PRO A 182 5.69 -15.00 -6.12
C PRO A 182 6.98 -14.18 -5.93
N GLY A 183 6.88 -13.04 -5.26
CA GLY A 183 7.98 -12.10 -5.04
C GLY A 183 8.40 -11.30 -6.28
N THR A 184 7.66 -11.30 -7.39
CA THR A 184 8.06 -10.55 -8.60
C THR A 184 7.74 -9.05 -8.45
N PRO A 185 8.72 -8.14 -8.57
CA PRO A 185 8.56 -6.72 -8.29
C PRO A 185 7.91 -5.93 -9.43
N PHE A 186 7.33 -4.75 -9.11
CA PHE A 186 6.76 -3.84 -10.12
C PHE A 186 7.79 -2.88 -10.76
N ASP A 187 9.03 -2.84 -10.27
CA ASP A 187 10.19 -2.26 -10.95
C ASP A 187 11.47 -3.07 -10.65
N LEU A 188 12.61 -2.70 -11.25
CA LEU A 188 13.88 -3.43 -11.08
C LEU A 188 14.65 -3.08 -9.78
N THR A 189 14.05 -2.30 -8.89
CA THR A 189 14.65 -1.70 -7.69
C THR A 189 13.73 -1.78 -6.45
N PRO A 190 13.02 -2.89 -6.18
CA PRO A 190 11.95 -2.98 -5.16
C PRO A 190 12.38 -2.73 -3.70
N GLY A 191 13.68 -2.57 -3.45
CA GLY A 191 14.22 -2.19 -2.14
C GLY A 191 14.74 -0.76 -2.06
N VAL A 192 14.31 0.12 -2.98
CA VAL A 192 14.67 1.55 -3.06
C VAL A 192 13.43 2.32 -3.46
N PHE A 193 13.05 3.34 -2.69
CA PHE A 193 11.93 4.20 -3.00
C PHE A 193 12.36 5.27 -4.01
N ASP A 194 12.34 4.91 -5.30
CA ASP A 194 12.71 5.81 -6.39
C ASP A 194 11.62 5.90 -7.48
N ASN A 195 11.90 6.60 -8.57
CA ASN A 195 10.92 6.83 -9.63
C ASN A 195 11.02 5.87 -10.82
N ASN A 196 11.70 4.72 -10.68
CA ASN A 196 11.81 3.69 -11.71
C ASN A 196 10.44 3.10 -12.06
N PHE A 197 9.62 2.67 -11.10
CA PHE A 197 8.22 2.26 -11.32
C PHE A 197 7.46 3.18 -12.31
N TYR A 198 7.45 4.49 -12.08
CA TYR A 198 6.76 5.44 -12.95
C TYR A 198 7.33 5.48 -14.37
N ARG A 199 8.64 5.28 -14.53
CA ARG A 199 9.35 5.28 -15.81
C ARG A 199 9.17 3.96 -16.55
N ASP A 200 9.24 2.85 -15.84
CA ASP A 200 9.23 1.50 -16.40
C ASP A 200 7.82 1.11 -16.83
N VAL A 201 6.76 1.45 -16.07
CA VAL A 201 5.36 1.29 -16.50
C VAL A 201 5.03 2.03 -17.81
N LEU A 202 5.73 3.12 -18.14
CA LEU A 202 5.56 3.84 -19.41
C LEU A 202 6.21 3.12 -20.61
N LEU A 203 7.19 2.23 -20.39
CA LEU A 203 7.86 1.49 -21.46
C LEU A 203 6.91 0.48 -22.14
N PRO A 204 7.07 0.20 -23.45
CA PRO A 204 6.27 -0.81 -24.12
C PRO A 204 6.51 -2.20 -23.53
N GLY A 205 5.44 -2.95 -23.27
CA GLY A 205 5.52 -4.31 -22.73
C GLY A 205 5.72 -5.36 -23.83
N PHE A 206 6.72 -6.21 -23.67
CA PHE A 206 7.04 -7.29 -24.63
C PHE A 206 7.06 -8.68 -23.99
N ILE A 207 7.40 -8.75 -22.71
CA ILE A 207 7.57 -9.98 -21.94
C ILE A 207 6.24 -10.33 -21.27
N ILE A 208 5.87 -11.60 -21.30
CA ILE A 208 4.89 -12.17 -20.37
C ILE A 208 5.75 -12.66 -19.20
N PRO A 209 5.66 -12.08 -17.99
CA PRO A 209 6.29 -12.61 -16.78
C PRO A 209 6.02 -14.11 -16.61
N GLY A 210 6.93 -14.83 -15.95
CA GLY A 210 6.72 -16.24 -15.62
C GLY A 210 8.00 -17.00 -15.27
N PRO A 211 7.88 -18.26 -14.82
CA PRO A 211 8.97 -18.94 -14.11
C PRO A 211 10.06 -19.47 -15.04
N LEU A 212 9.81 -19.62 -16.34
CA LEU A 212 10.75 -20.21 -17.27
C LEU A 212 11.72 -19.14 -17.81
N LEU A 213 12.83 -18.94 -17.10
CA LEU A 213 13.84 -17.91 -17.43
C LEU A 213 13.26 -16.47 -17.44
N GLY A 214 12.22 -16.23 -16.65
CA GLY A 214 11.48 -14.97 -16.61
C GLY A 214 10.44 -14.79 -17.72
N PHE A 215 10.05 -15.87 -18.40
CA PHE A 215 8.98 -15.90 -19.40
C PHE A 215 7.84 -16.83 -18.98
N GLY A 216 6.61 -16.36 -19.15
CA GLY A 216 5.37 -17.13 -19.07
C GLY A 216 4.74 -17.37 -20.44
N PHE A 217 3.65 -18.15 -20.45
CA PHE A 217 2.93 -18.57 -21.66
C PHE A 217 1.59 -17.86 -21.85
N THR A 218 1.00 -17.37 -20.75
CA THR A 218 -0.33 -16.76 -20.67
C THR A 218 -0.30 -15.65 -19.64
N LEU A 219 -1.07 -14.58 -19.87
CA LEU A 219 -1.29 -13.51 -18.87
C LEU A 219 -2.44 -13.92 -17.93
N HIS A 220 -2.32 -13.52 -16.67
CA HIS A 220 -3.34 -13.69 -15.64
C HIS A 220 -4.29 -12.47 -15.58
N GLN A 221 -5.37 -12.58 -14.79
CA GLN A 221 -6.36 -11.50 -14.69
C GLN A 221 -5.77 -10.30 -13.93
N GLY A 222 -5.67 -9.14 -14.59
CA GLY A 222 -5.04 -7.95 -14.02
C GLY A 222 -3.53 -7.86 -14.30
N GLU A 223 -2.96 -8.81 -15.04
CA GLU A 223 -1.59 -8.76 -15.55
C GLU A 223 -1.53 -8.19 -16.98
N VAL A 224 -0.49 -7.42 -17.29
CA VAL A 224 -0.11 -7.08 -18.66
C VAL A 224 1.39 -7.28 -18.87
N LYS A 225 1.81 -7.26 -20.14
CA LYS A 225 3.22 -7.45 -20.49
C LYS A 225 4.15 -6.44 -19.83
N ALA A 226 5.21 -6.94 -19.22
CA ALA A 226 6.32 -6.20 -18.63
C ALA A 226 7.35 -5.76 -19.70
N PRO A 227 8.18 -4.74 -19.41
CA PRO A 227 9.24 -4.26 -20.29
C PRO A 227 10.56 -5.04 -20.10
N PHE A 228 10.78 -5.60 -18.90
CA PHE A 228 12.02 -6.27 -18.49
C PHE A 228 11.75 -7.69 -17.96
N ILE A 229 12.82 -8.50 -17.94
CA ILE A 229 12.79 -9.87 -17.41
C ILE A 229 12.88 -9.77 -15.88
N GLY A 230 11.94 -10.37 -15.16
CA GLY A 230 11.87 -10.30 -13.70
C GLY A 230 11.17 -9.05 -13.16
N GLU A 231 10.45 -8.31 -14.00
CA GLU A 231 9.48 -7.27 -13.58
C GLU A 231 8.06 -7.79 -13.86
N PHE A 232 7.12 -7.47 -12.98
CA PHE A 232 5.68 -7.68 -13.15
C PHE A 232 4.98 -6.36 -13.47
N ARG A 233 3.86 -6.40 -14.18
CA ARG A 233 3.09 -5.17 -14.46
C ARG A 233 1.59 -5.37 -14.35
N LEU A 234 0.97 -4.61 -13.45
CA LEU A 234 -0.47 -4.56 -13.29
C LEU A 234 -1.17 -3.84 -14.46
N GLN A 235 -2.34 -4.34 -14.84
CA GLN A 235 -3.20 -3.76 -15.88
C GLN A 235 -3.67 -2.34 -15.48
N SER A 236 -4.02 -2.15 -14.21
CA SER A 236 -4.40 -0.86 -13.61
C SER A 236 -3.31 0.19 -13.79
N ASP A 237 -2.07 -0.10 -13.41
CA ASP A 237 -0.92 0.82 -13.50
C ASP A 237 -0.62 1.17 -14.96
N PHE A 238 -0.61 0.16 -15.84
CA PHE A 238 -0.43 0.36 -17.27
C PHE A 238 -1.48 1.33 -17.86
N ALA A 239 -2.73 1.22 -17.42
CA ALA A 239 -3.82 2.08 -17.86
C ALA A 239 -3.74 3.49 -17.24
N LEU A 240 -3.52 3.60 -15.94
CA LEU A 240 -3.39 4.87 -15.21
C LEU A 240 -2.20 5.71 -15.69
N ALA A 241 -1.10 5.08 -16.09
CA ALA A 241 0.04 5.78 -16.71
C ALA A 241 -0.26 6.42 -18.08
N ARG A 242 -1.38 6.03 -18.71
CA ARG A 242 -1.74 6.38 -20.10
C ARG A 242 -3.07 7.12 -20.24
N ASP A 243 -3.94 7.06 -19.23
CA ASP A 243 -5.20 7.80 -19.21
C ASP A 243 -4.97 9.33 -19.14
N PRO A 244 -5.70 10.15 -19.93
CA PRO A 244 -5.48 11.60 -19.96
C PRO A 244 -5.70 12.32 -18.62
N ARG A 245 -6.43 11.73 -17.66
CA ARG A 245 -6.69 12.31 -16.33
C ARG A 245 -5.50 12.17 -15.38
N THR A 246 -4.63 11.17 -15.59
CA THR A 246 -3.56 10.78 -14.66
C THR A 246 -2.17 10.79 -15.29
N ALA A 247 -2.05 10.61 -16.61
CA ALA A 247 -0.76 10.48 -17.31
C ALA A 247 0.14 11.73 -17.21
N SER A 248 -0.43 12.93 -17.01
CA SER A 248 0.35 14.15 -16.76
C SER A 248 1.05 14.08 -15.39
N ARG A 249 0.29 13.70 -14.35
CA ARG A 249 0.81 13.53 -13.00
C ARG A 249 1.86 12.42 -12.96
N TRP A 250 1.55 11.27 -13.56
CA TRP A 250 2.45 10.10 -13.66
C TRP A 250 3.84 10.49 -14.19
N LYS A 251 3.87 11.23 -15.30
CA LYS A 251 5.13 11.70 -15.92
C LYS A 251 5.88 12.72 -15.06
N SER A 252 5.18 13.52 -14.26
CA SER A 252 5.84 14.49 -13.38
C SER A 252 6.56 13.83 -12.20
N LEU A 253 6.03 12.73 -11.67
CA LEU A 253 6.69 11.94 -10.62
C LEU A 253 7.87 11.12 -11.20
N GLY A 254 7.64 10.44 -12.32
CA GLY A 254 8.68 9.72 -13.08
C GLY A 254 9.81 10.58 -13.66
N SER A 255 9.79 11.90 -13.49
CA SER A 255 10.88 12.81 -13.86
C SER A 255 11.44 13.64 -12.69
N ASN A 256 10.88 13.53 -11.49
CA ASN A 256 11.32 14.32 -10.33
C ASN A 256 11.14 13.55 -9.01
N GLN A 257 12.24 12.95 -8.53
CA GLN A 257 12.32 12.20 -7.26
C GLN A 257 11.79 13.02 -6.06
N SER A 258 12.25 14.26 -5.88
CA SER A 258 11.86 15.09 -4.73
C SER A 258 10.36 15.47 -4.77
N LEU A 259 9.79 15.63 -5.97
CA LEU A 259 8.35 15.79 -6.13
C LEU A 259 7.61 14.50 -5.76
N MET A 260 8.10 13.33 -6.18
CA MET A 260 7.51 12.03 -5.82
C MET A 260 7.50 11.82 -4.31
N GLU A 261 8.66 11.94 -3.65
CA GLU A 261 8.83 11.81 -2.19
C GLU A 261 7.86 12.71 -1.41
N SER A 262 7.87 14.02 -1.69
CA SER A 262 7.02 14.99 -0.98
C SER A 262 5.53 14.79 -1.26
N SER A 263 5.17 14.39 -2.48
CA SER A 263 3.78 14.15 -2.87
C SER A 263 3.22 12.85 -2.29
N PHE A 264 4.02 11.79 -2.23
CA PHE A 264 3.66 10.54 -1.58
C PHE A 264 3.46 10.74 -0.08
N ALA A 265 4.41 11.39 0.62
CA ALA A 265 4.26 11.67 2.05
C ALA A 265 2.99 12.48 2.37
N THR A 266 2.66 13.47 1.53
CA THR A 266 1.43 14.26 1.66
C THR A 266 0.18 13.41 1.42
N ALA A 267 0.18 12.54 0.41
CA ALA A 267 -0.96 11.68 0.09
C ALA A 267 -1.17 10.58 1.16
N MET A 268 -0.09 9.96 1.64
CA MET A 268 -0.10 9.01 2.77
C MET A 268 -0.66 9.66 4.04
N ALA A 269 -0.21 10.88 4.38
CA ALA A 269 -0.73 11.62 5.53
C ALA A 269 -2.26 11.87 5.45
N LYS A 270 -2.78 12.12 4.24
CA LYS A 270 -4.22 12.27 3.99
C LYS A 270 -4.96 10.92 4.04
N MET A 271 -4.38 9.87 3.45
CA MET A 271 -4.94 8.52 3.44
C MET A 271 -5.07 7.96 4.87
N ALA A 272 -4.03 8.15 5.70
CA ALA A 272 -4.02 7.77 7.11
C ALA A 272 -5.09 8.48 7.98
N LEU A 273 -5.79 9.46 7.42
CA LEU A 273 -6.86 10.23 8.04
C LEU A 273 -8.26 9.95 7.45
N LEU A 274 -8.40 9.00 6.52
CA LEU A 274 -9.72 8.60 6.01
C LEU A 274 -10.60 8.08 7.15
N GLY A 275 -11.82 8.61 7.26
CA GLY A 275 -12.75 8.35 8.38
C GLY A 275 -12.38 9.00 9.72
N GLN A 276 -11.22 9.65 9.84
CA GLN A 276 -10.70 10.19 11.10
C GLN A 276 -10.85 11.73 11.21
N ASN A 277 -10.80 12.22 12.45
CA ASN A 277 -10.71 13.65 12.73
C ASN A 277 -9.32 13.98 13.30
N ALA A 278 -8.46 14.59 12.49
CA ALA A 278 -7.10 14.96 12.91
C ALA A 278 -7.05 15.85 14.17
N GLY A 279 -8.10 16.66 14.43
CA GLY A 279 -8.17 17.54 15.60
C GLY A 279 -8.35 16.83 16.95
N ILE A 280 -8.56 15.52 16.97
CA ILE A 280 -8.57 14.69 18.19
C ILE A 280 -7.40 13.69 18.27
N LEU A 281 -6.53 13.65 17.25
CA LEU A 281 -5.35 12.80 17.25
C LEU A 281 -4.13 13.55 17.80
N HIS A 282 -3.11 12.81 18.21
CA HIS A 282 -1.86 13.34 18.74
C HIS A 282 -0.73 13.17 17.72
N ASP A 283 -0.05 14.27 17.38
CA ASP A 283 1.12 14.21 16.50
C ASP A 283 2.30 13.53 17.20
N CYS A 284 2.74 12.42 16.61
CA CYS A 284 3.87 11.61 17.01
C CYS A 284 4.86 11.39 15.85
N SER A 285 4.84 12.26 14.83
CA SER A 285 5.71 12.20 13.65
C SER A 285 7.20 12.23 14.02
N ASP A 286 7.55 12.83 15.16
CA ASP A 286 8.93 12.86 15.68
C ASP A 286 9.51 11.48 16.04
N VAL A 287 8.67 10.45 16.15
CA VAL A 287 9.10 9.06 16.43
C VAL A 287 9.56 8.35 15.16
N ILE A 288 9.04 8.71 13.98
CA ILE A 288 9.45 8.09 12.70
C ILE A 288 10.93 8.45 12.42
N PRO A 289 11.81 7.53 11.98
CA PRO A 289 13.22 7.82 11.74
C PRO A 289 13.51 8.89 10.66
#